data_AF-A0A9D4R414-F1
#
_entry.id   AF-A0A9D4R414-F1
#
_cell.length_a   1.000
_cell.length_b   1.000
_cell.length_c   1.000
_cell.angle_alpha   90.00
_cell.angle_beta   90.00
_cell.angle_gamma   90.00
#
_symmetry.space_group_name_H-M   'P 1'
#
loop_
_entity.id
_entity.type
_entity.pdbx_description
1 polymer ?
#
loop_
_entity_poly.entity_id
_entity_poly.type
_entity_poly.pdbx_seq_one_letter_code
_entity_poly.pdbx_strand_id
1 'polypeptide(L)'
;MNWAEDECKDYLLWSLEGKALDFFTITTTENERYSFRRLMKSLESRFGTKELRETSKAKFRQAVQWHEESLEDWADRVLTLATPAFTDLPEDHMRFEAISRFCQGCNDREAAKHACLENPSRMEEALDLVKQHQYISLAVDGKKNRRGREDISVNAVQASSEAKTEELIASALKEFAKKMHITPPSAVVRETQPGGKPQRWGPCFHCGRMGHRKRDCIQFQELLKKKGYKPERLNDKGMDGKTTRPSPQK
;
A
#
# COMPACT_ATOMS: atom_id res chain seq x y z
N MET A 1 19.76 47.15 -18.61
CA MET A 1 21.21 47.20 -18.34
C MET A 1 21.90 46.40 -19.43
N ASN A 2 22.72 47.03 -20.28
CA ASN A 2 23.50 46.35 -21.32
C ASN A 2 24.95 46.24 -20.81
N TRP A 3 25.31 45.11 -20.23
CA TRP A 3 26.71 44.82 -19.90
C TRP A 3 27.38 44.18 -21.12
N ALA A 4 28.65 44.50 -21.35
CA ALA A 4 29.40 43.89 -22.44
C ALA A 4 29.67 42.39 -22.13
N GLU A 5 29.82 41.55 -23.17
CA GLU A 5 30.01 40.10 -22.96
C GLU A 5 31.25 39.78 -22.11
N ASP A 6 32.31 40.59 -22.22
CA ASP A 6 33.55 40.35 -21.49
C ASP A 6 33.43 40.75 -20.02
N GLU A 7 32.71 41.84 -19.72
CA GLU A 7 32.36 42.22 -18.34
C GLU A 7 31.57 41.11 -17.66
N CYS A 8 30.57 40.54 -18.35
CA CYS A 8 29.80 39.42 -17.84
C CYS A 8 30.65 38.18 -17.54
N LYS A 9 31.69 37.89 -18.34
CA LYS A 9 32.62 36.78 -18.08
C LYS A 9 33.49 37.04 -16.86
N ASP A 10 34.00 38.26 -16.70
CA ASP A 10 34.85 38.62 -15.57
C ASP A 10 34.09 38.54 -14.25
N TYR A 11 32.85 39.05 -14.22
CA TYR A 11 31.98 38.90 -13.05
C TYR A 11 31.61 37.43 -12.76
N LEU A 12 31.37 36.64 -13.80
CA LEU A 12 31.14 35.20 -13.64
C LEU A 12 32.39 34.52 -13.07
N LEU A 13 33.58 34.83 -13.58
CA LEU A 13 34.85 34.29 -13.07
C LEU A 13 35.01 34.55 -11.57
N TRP A 14 34.71 35.78 -11.11
CA TRP A 14 34.81 36.14 -9.69
C TRP A 14 33.77 35.47 -8.78
N SER A 15 32.67 34.97 -9.34
CA SER A 15 31.60 34.30 -8.58
C SER A 15 31.69 32.77 -8.61
N LEU A 16 32.60 32.20 -9.41
CA LEU A 16 32.83 30.76 -9.47
C LEU A 16 33.88 30.33 -8.44
N GLU A 17 33.64 29.18 -7.80
CA GLU A 17 34.57 28.58 -6.85
C GLU A 17 34.77 27.08 -7.14
N GLY A 18 35.88 26.53 -6.65
CA GLY A 18 36.21 25.11 -6.74
C GLY A 18 36.17 24.55 -8.16
N LYS A 19 35.53 23.38 -8.33
CA LYS A 19 35.50 22.66 -9.62
C LYS A 19 34.87 23.44 -10.77
N ALA A 20 34.00 24.41 -10.46
CA ALA A 20 33.37 25.24 -11.48
C ALA A 20 34.34 26.31 -12.01
N LEU A 21 35.17 26.88 -11.13
CA LEU A 21 36.27 27.77 -11.49
C LEU A 21 37.36 27.03 -12.29
N ASP A 22 37.73 25.82 -11.87
CA ASP A 22 38.67 24.97 -12.60
C ASP A 22 38.18 24.69 -14.03
N PHE A 23 36.88 24.39 -14.18
CA PHE A 23 36.30 24.17 -15.50
C PHE A 23 36.28 25.44 -16.35
N PHE A 24 35.93 26.58 -15.77
CA PHE A 24 35.93 27.87 -16.46
C PHE A 24 37.33 28.16 -17.02
N THR A 25 38.36 28.09 -16.18
CA THR A 25 39.74 28.43 -16.57
C THR A 25 40.27 27.53 -17.68
N ILE A 26 40.02 26.21 -17.61
CA ILE A 26 40.38 25.26 -18.68
C ILE A 26 39.66 25.62 -19.99
N THR A 27 38.34 25.85 -19.92
CA THR A 27 37.50 26.07 -21.11
C THR A 27 37.85 27.38 -21.82
N THR A 28 38.18 28.44 -21.08
CA THR A 28 38.58 29.73 -21.66
C THR A 28 40.02 29.73 -22.15
N THR A 29 40.91 28.92 -21.54
CA THR A 29 42.31 28.79 -21.98
C THR A 29 42.43 28.01 -23.30
N GLU A 30 41.62 26.98 -23.50
CA GLU A 30 41.60 26.21 -24.75
C GLU A 30 40.96 26.96 -25.93
N ASN A 31 40.15 27.99 -25.64
CA ASN A 31 39.44 28.74 -26.67
C ASN A 31 39.17 30.18 -26.24
N GLU A 32 40.08 31.09 -26.61
CA GLU A 32 40.03 32.51 -26.25
C GLU A 32 38.75 33.23 -26.75
N ARG A 33 38.07 32.69 -27.77
CA ARG A 33 36.80 33.22 -28.31
C ARG A 33 35.56 32.55 -27.73
N TYR A 34 35.63 31.99 -26.51
CA TYR A 34 34.46 31.41 -25.86
C TYR A 34 33.48 32.51 -25.44
N SER A 35 32.39 32.69 -26.21
CA SER A 35 31.32 33.65 -25.90
C SER A 35 30.69 33.35 -24.54
N PHE A 36 30.23 34.38 -23.84
CA PHE A 36 29.58 34.25 -22.53
C PHE A 36 28.40 33.26 -22.56
N ARG A 37 27.58 33.32 -23.61
CA ARG A 37 26.43 32.43 -23.80
C ARG A 37 26.82 30.94 -23.90
N ARG A 38 27.92 30.63 -24.59
CA ARG A 38 28.44 29.26 -24.67
C ARG A 38 28.99 28.79 -23.34
N LEU A 39 29.66 29.68 -22.60
CA LEU A 39 30.19 29.40 -21.26
C LEU A 39 29.09 29.03 -20.28
N MET A 40 28.04 29.85 -20.22
CA MET A 40 26.85 29.57 -19.42
C MET A 40 26.22 28.23 -19.79
N LYS A 41 26.03 27.94 -21.08
CA LYS A 41 25.45 26.67 -21.53
C LYS A 41 26.31 25.46 -21.13
N SER A 42 27.63 25.59 -21.18
CA SER A 42 28.56 24.53 -20.77
C SER A 42 28.59 24.33 -19.26
N LEU A 43 28.53 25.43 -18.49
CA LEU A 43 28.40 25.39 -17.03
C LEU A 43 27.07 24.76 -16.61
N GLU A 44 25.96 25.16 -17.23
CA GLU A 44 24.64 24.54 -17.02
C GLU A 44 24.64 23.05 -17.40
N SER A 45 25.35 22.65 -18.45
CA SER A 45 25.42 21.24 -18.83
C SER A 45 26.26 20.41 -17.86
N ARG A 46 27.32 20.98 -17.29
CA ARG A 46 28.27 20.25 -16.43
C ARG A 46 27.90 20.27 -14.95
N PHE A 47 27.31 21.38 -14.49
CA PHE A 47 26.99 21.62 -13.09
C PHE A 47 25.51 21.92 -12.85
N GLY A 48 24.74 22.25 -13.90
CA GLY A 48 23.30 22.40 -13.78
C GLY A 48 22.67 21.05 -13.47
N THR A 49 22.08 20.93 -12.30
CA THR A 49 21.32 19.75 -11.90
C THR A 49 19.99 19.79 -12.65
N LYS A 50 19.96 19.31 -13.89
CA LYS A 50 18.69 18.99 -14.54
C LYS A 50 18.21 17.68 -13.97
N GLU A 51 17.31 17.77 -13.00
CA GLU A 51 16.56 16.61 -12.56
C GLU A 51 15.94 15.96 -13.80
N LEU A 52 16.24 14.67 -14.01
CA LEU A 52 15.71 13.93 -15.15
C LEU A 52 14.19 13.89 -15.01
N ARG A 53 13.48 14.07 -16.13
CA ARG A 53 12.02 14.00 -16.14
C ARG A 53 11.52 12.71 -15.50
N GLU A 54 12.22 11.59 -15.73
CA GLU A 54 11.90 10.29 -15.16
C GLU A 54 12.01 10.30 -13.63
N THR A 55 13.00 11.00 -13.06
CA THR A 55 13.11 11.20 -11.62
C THR A 55 12.00 12.10 -11.08
N SER A 56 11.64 13.18 -11.79
CA SER A 56 10.52 14.04 -11.41
C SER A 56 9.18 13.29 -11.46
N LYS A 57 8.94 12.49 -12.51
CA LYS A 57 7.76 11.62 -12.61
C LYS A 57 7.72 10.60 -11.47
N ALA A 58 8.86 10.03 -11.08
CA ALA A 58 8.92 9.10 -9.96
C ALA A 58 8.58 9.79 -8.62
N LYS A 59 9.17 10.96 -8.34
CA LYS A 59 8.84 11.76 -7.14
C LYS A 59 7.37 12.14 -7.10
N PHE A 60 6.83 12.62 -8.23
CA PHE A 60 5.42 12.96 -8.35
C PHE A 60 4.52 11.76 -8.05
N ARG A 61 4.77 10.60 -8.66
CA ARG A 61 3.94 9.39 -8.47
C ARG A 61 3.96 8.85 -7.04
N GLN A 62 5.09 9.00 -6.34
CA GLN A 62 5.26 8.54 -4.96
C GLN A 62 4.81 9.57 -3.93
N ALA A 63 4.42 10.77 -4.36
CA ALA A 63 4.03 11.84 -3.47
C ALA A 63 2.74 11.48 -2.72
N VAL A 64 2.80 11.64 -1.41
CA VAL A 64 1.68 11.57 -0.47
C VAL A 64 1.75 12.77 0.45
N GLN A 65 0.60 13.19 0.98
CA GLN A 65 0.50 14.23 1.99
C GLN A 65 1.25 13.78 3.24
N TRP A 66 2.06 14.68 3.82
CA TRP A 66 2.72 14.39 5.10
C TRP A 66 1.74 14.54 6.26
N HIS A 67 2.05 13.93 7.41
CA HIS A 67 1.13 13.93 8.56
C HIS A 67 0.82 15.34 9.09
N GLU A 68 1.81 16.24 9.07
CA GLU A 68 1.70 17.61 9.59
C GLU A 68 1.47 18.66 8.50
N GLU A 69 1.37 18.22 7.25
CA GLU A 69 1.20 19.11 6.11
C GLU A 69 -0.28 19.49 5.93
N SER A 70 -0.54 20.79 5.77
CA SER A 70 -1.88 21.28 5.49
C SER A 70 -2.37 20.78 4.13
N LEU A 71 -3.68 20.83 3.90
CA LEU A 71 -4.24 20.37 2.64
C LEU A 71 -3.82 21.30 1.48
N GLU A 72 -3.72 22.59 1.76
CA GLU A 72 -3.26 23.64 0.86
C GLU A 72 -1.79 23.46 0.48
N ASP A 73 -0.91 23.26 1.47
CA ASP A 73 0.52 23.02 1.22
C ASP A 73 0.72 21.74 0.39
N TRP A 74 -0.10 20.71 0.65
CA TRP A 74 -0.09 19.49 -0.13
C TRP A 74 -0.47 19.74 -1.59
N ALA A 75 -1.53 20.51 -1.86
CA ALA A 75 -1.93 20.85 -3.22
C ALA A 75 -0.84 21.63 -3.96
N ASP A 76 -0.25 22.64 -3.32
CA ASP A 76 0.84 23.44 -3.88
C ASP A 76 2.07 22.57 -4.18
N ARG A 77 2.41 21.64 -3.28
CA ARG A 77 3.51 20.70 -3.49
C ARG A 77 3.24 19.74 -4.64
N VAL A 78 2.00 19.26 -4.80
CA VAL A 78 1.62 18.41 -5.94
C VAL A 78 1.79 19.14 -7.26
N LEU A 79 1.33 20.38 -7.37
CA LEU A 79 1.49 21.21 -8.57
C LEU A 79 2.97 21.49 -8.87
N THR A 80 3.75 21.79 -7.83
CA THR A 80 5.20 21.99 -7.94
C THR A 80 5.92 20.74 -8.46
N LEU A 81 5.52 19.55 -8.00
CA LEU A 81 6.08 18.28 -8.47
C LEU A 81 5.62 17.91 -9.88
N ALA A 82 4.39 18.29 -10.26
CA ALA A 82 3.83 18.02 -11.59
C ALA A 82 4.55 18.81 -12.69
N THR A 83 4.93 20.06 -12.40
CA THR A 83 5.57 20.99 -13.36
C THR A 83 6.79 20.38 -14.05
N PRO A 84 7.85 19.92 -13.35
CA PRO A 84 9.00 19.27 -13.98
C PRO A 84 8.68 17.86 -14.51
N ALA A 85 7.67 17.18 -13.96
CA ALA A 85 7.29 15.83 -14.35
C ALA A 85 6.62 15.76 -15.72
N PHE A 86 5.90 16.80 -16.15
CA PHE A 86 5.08 16.79 -17.37
C PHE A 86 5.40 17.94 -18.34
N THR A 87 6.64 18.43 -18.35
CA THR A 87 7.10 19.55 -19.20
C THR A 87 6.87 19.37 -20.71
N ASP A 88 6.73 18.13 -21.17
CA ASP A 88 6.53 17.75 -22.58
C ASP A 88 5.06 17.57 -22.98
N LEU A 89 4.14 17.71 -22.02
CA LEU A 89 2.72 17.46 -22.23
C LEU A 89 1.89 18.75 -22.08
N PRO A 90 0.67 18.78 -22.64
CA PRO A 90 -0.24 19.91 -22.45
C PRO A 90 -0.54 20.17 -20.98
N GLU A 91 -0.73 21.44 -20.63
CA GLU A 91 -1.00 21.87 -19.26
C GLU A 91 -2.27 21.19 -18.68
N ASP A 92 -3.27 20.95 -19.52
CA ASP A 92 -4.49 20.23 -19.12
C ASP A 92 -4.21 18.81 -18.64
N HIS A 93 -3.26 18.11 -19.28
CA HIS A 93 -2.85 16.77 -18.86
C HIS A 93 -2.11 16.81 -17.53
N MET A 94 -1.19 17.78 -17.37
CA MET A 94 -0.50 18.00 -16.09
C MET A 94 -1.49 18.29 -14.96
N ARG A 95 -2.48 19.17 -15.19
CA ARG A 95 -3.52 19.50 -14.20
C ARG A 95 -4.36 18.28 -13.84
N PHE A 96 -4.79 17.49 -14.82
CA PHE A 96 -5.54 16.25 -14.57
C PHE A 96 -4.75 15.26 -13.71
N GLU A 97 -3.47 15.03 -14.05
CA GLU A 97 -2.59 14.16 -13.28
C GLU A 97 -2.38 14.71 -11.85
N ALA A 98 -2.18 16.02 -11.71
CA ALA A 98 -2.01 16.68 -10.42
C ALA A 98 -3.25 16.50 -9.51
N ILE A 99 -4.46 16.75 -10.03
CA ILE A 99 -5.71 16.55 -9.29
C ILE A 99 -5.86 15.09 -8.86
N SER A 100 -5.59 14.16 -9.78
CA SER A 100 -5.65 12.72 -9.47
C SER A 100 -4.64 12.35 -8.37
N ARG A 101 -3.41 12.86 -8.45
CA ARG A 101 -2.37 12.63 -7.44
C ARG A 101 -2.72 13.25 -6.09
N PHE A 102 -3.28 14.45 -6.08
CA PHE A 102 -3.75 15.14 -4.88
C PHE A 102 -4.75 14.27 -4.12
N CYS A 103 -5.79 13.77 -4.79
CA CYS A 103 -6.79 12.89 -4.19
C CYS A 103 -6.17 11.56 -3.72
N GLN A 104 -5.36 10.90 -4.55
CA GLN A 104 -4.78 9.61 -4.21
C GLN A 104 -3.74 9.68 -3.08
N GLY A 105 -3.09 10.82 -2.89
CA GLY A 105 -2.06 11.04 -1.87
C GLY A 105 -2.58 11.70 -0.58
N CYS A 106 -3.85 12.09 -0.52
CA CYS A 106 -4.43 12.77 0.64
C CYS A 106 -4.59 11.83 1.85
N ASN A 107 -4.35 12.35 3.06
CA ASN A 107 -4.47 11.59 4.31
C ASN A 107 -5.92 11.15 4.62
N ASP A 108 -6.89 12.02 4.32
CA ASP A 108 -8.31 11.69 4.46
C ASP A 108 -8.81 10.97 3.20
N ARG A 109 -8.65 9.64 3.22
CA ARG A 109 -8.99 8.78 2.07
C ARG A 109 -10.46 8.82 1.69
N GLU A 110 -11.38 9.02 2.64
CA GLU A 110 -12.81 9.06 2.36
C GLU A 110 -13.20 10.40 1.72
N ALA A 111 -12.72 11.52 2.29
CA ALA A 111 -12.93 12.83 1.70
C ALA A 111 -12.30 12.94 0.31
N ALA A 112 -11.11 12.39 0.11
CA ALA A 112 -10.43 12.39 -1.17
C ALA A 112 -11.10 11.49 -2.22
N LYS A 113 -11.66 10.34 -1.81
CA LYS A 113 -12.47 9.50 -2.68
C LYS A 113 -13.73 10.21 -3.13
N HIS A 114 -14.41 10.91 -2.22
CA HIS A 114 -15.57 11.75 -2.56
C HIS A 114 -15.18 12.81 -3.59
N ALA A 115 -14.14 13.60 -3.32
CA ALA A 115 -13.66 14.62 -4.24
C ALA A 115 -13.28 14.03 -5.62
N CYS A 116 -12.64 12.87 -5.66
CA CYS A 116 -12.29 12.20 -6.92
C CYS A 116 -13.53 11.81 -7.76
N LEU A 117 -14.61 11.35 -7.13
CA LEU A 117 -15.84 10.94 -7.81
C LEU A 117 -16.61 12.11 -8.43
N GLU A 118 -16.48 13.31 -7.87
CA GLU A 118 -17.08 14.53 -8.41
C GLU A 118 -16.36 15.06 -9.66
N ASN A 119 -15.24 14.45 -10.06
CA ASN A 119 -14.44 14.79 -11.24
C ASN A 119 -14.07 16.30 -11.33
N PRO A 120 -13.40 16.86 -10.31
CA PRO A 120 -13.00 18.26 -10.32
C PRO A 120 -12.08 18.56 -11.50
N SER A 121 -12.32 19.72 -12.12
CA SER A 121 -11.57 20.21 -13.27
C SER A 121 -10.38 21.09 -12.87
N ARG A 122 -10.37 21.55 -11.62
CA ARG A 122 -9.37 22.46 -11.04
C ARG A 122 -8.90 21.97 -9.67
N MET A 123 -7.69 22.37 -9.28
CA MET A 123 -7.12 21.97 -7.99
C MET A 123 -7.90 22.58 -6.82
N GLU A 124 -8.34 23.83 -6.98
CA GLU A 124 -9.12 24.55 -5.99
C GLU A 124 -10.48 23.89 -5.74
N GLU A 125 -11.10 23.38 -6.81
CA GLU A 125 -12.35 22.63 -6.72
C GLU A 125 -12.17 21.31 -5.95
N ALA A 126 -11.08 20.57 -6.24
CA ALA A 126 -10.74 19.36 -5.50
C ALA A 126 -10.48 19.65 -4.01
N LEU A 127 -9.75 20.72 -3.71
CA LEU A 127 -9.50 21.21 -2.35
C LEU A 127 -10.79 21.51 -1.60
N ASP A 128 -11.69 22.27 -2.21
CA ASP A 128 -12.97 22.67 -1.61
C ASP A 128 -13.85 21.45 -1.33
N LEU A 129 -13.92 20.48 -2.26
CA LEU A 129 -14.67 19.24 -2.08
C LEU A 129 -14.14 18.40 -0.91
N VAL A 130 -12.82 18.28 -0.77
CA VAL A 130 -12.21 17.57 0.38
C VAL A 130 -12.53 18.29 1.69
N LYS A 131 -12.36 19.62 1.74
CA LYS A 131 -12.68 20.42 2.93
C LYS A 131 -14.15 20.35 3.31
N GLN A 132 -15.04 20.43 2.33
CA GLN A 132 -16.49 20.32 2.55
C GLN A 132 -16.84 18.96 3.14
N HIS A 133 -16.29 17.87 2.59
CA HIS A 133 -16.52 16.54 3.12
C HIS A 133 -15.98 16.39 4.54
N GLN A 134 -14.78 16.91 4.83
CA GLN A 134 -14.22 16.92 6.19
C GLN A 134 -15.14 17.65 7.18
N TYR A 135 -15.65 18.82 6.80
CA TYR A 135 -16.56 19.60 7.64
C TYR A 135 -17.89 18.86 7.89
N ILE A 136 -18.50 18.31 6.83
CA ILE A 136 -19.75 17.54 6.93
C ILE A 136 -19.54 16.29 7.79
N SER A 137 -18.45 15.54 7.57
CA SER A 137 -18.14 14.35 8.37
C SER A 137 -17.97 14.71 9.84
N LEU A 138 -17.28 15.81 10.17
CA LEU A 138 -17.15 16.25 11.56
C LEU A 138 -18.52 16.63 12.17
N ALA A 139 -19.39 17.28 11.40
CA ALA A 139 -20.72 17.67 11.86
C ALA A 139 -21.67 16.46 12.05
N VAL A 140 -21.59 15.45 11.17
CA VAL A 140 -22.44 14.26 11.16
C VAL A 140 -21.90 13.17 12.10
N ASP A 141 -20.62 12.87 12.01
CA ASP A 141 -19.94 11.81 12.77
C ASP A 141 -19.37 12.30 14.11
N GLY A 142 -19.38 13.62 14.39
CA GLY A 142 -19.09 14.17 15.72
C GLY A 142 -19.96 13.59 16.85
N LYS A 143 -21.02 12.83 16.52
CA LYS A 143 -21.83 12.04 17.47
C LYS A 143 -21.56 10.53 17.45
N LYS A 144 -20.81 10.00 16.49
CA LYS A 144 -20.43 8.58 16.43
C LYS A 144 -19.05 8.40 17.04
N ASN A 145 -19.06 8.00 18.31
CA ASN A 145 -18.03 7.26 19.03
C ASN A 145 -16.74 6.95 18.24
N ARG A 146 -15.61 7.39 18.81
CA ARG A 146 -14.24 6.92 18.57
C ARG A 146 -14.07 5.41 18.85
N ARG A 147 -14.87 4.54 18.23
CA ARG A 147 -14.66 3.10 18.26
C ARG A 147 -14.05 2.70 16.93
N GLY A 148 -12.73 2.54 16.96
CA GLY A 148 -11.98 1.68 16.06
C GLY A 148 -12.21 1.94 14.58
N ARG A 149 -11.41 2.84 14.00
CA ARG A 149 -11.08 2.79 12.58
C ARG A 149 -10.25 1.53 12.36
N GLU A 150 -10.90 0.38 12.22
CA GLU A 150 -10.31 -0.79 11.59
C GLU A 150 -10.41 -0.57 10.08
N ASP A 151 -9.27 -0.58 9.39
CA ASP A 151 -9.18 -0.51 7.94
C ASP A 151 -10.04 -1.62 7.32
N ILE A 152 -11.17 -1.25 6.73
CA ILE A 152 -11.98 -2.15 5.92
C ILE A 152 -11.29 -2.26 4.57
N SER A 153 -10.33 -3.19 4.49
CA SER A 153 -9.88 -3.75 3.22
C SER A 153 -11.05 -4.47 2.57
N VAL A 154 -11.61 -3.89 1.51
CA VAL A 154 -12.59 -4.52 0.63
C VAL A 154 -11.92 -5.63 -0.19
N ASN A 155 -11.60 -6.73 0.48
CA ASN A 155 -11.30 -8.05 -0.08
C ASN A 155 -11.30 -9.11 1.04
N ALA A 156 -12.41 -9.25 1.77
CA ALA A 156 -12.67 -10.43 2.60
C ALA A 156 -14.16 -10.57 2.90
N VAL A 157 -14.77 -11.65 2.38
CA VAL A 157 -16.07 -12.14 2.84
C VAL A 157 -15.83 -13.03 4.07
N GLN A 158 -16.63 -12.83 5.13
CA GLN A 158 -16.78 -13.63 6.37
C GLN A 158 -15.68 -13.44 7.45
N ALA A 159 -15.97 -13.36 8.76
CA ALA A 159 -16.83 -14.24 9.57
C ALA A 159 -17.36 -13.56 10.87
N SER A 160 -18.06 -12.43 10.78
CA SER A 160 -18.69 -11.78 11.96
C SER A 160 -20.19 -12.08 12.08
N SER A 161 -20.83 -12.53 10.99
CA SER A 161 -22.26 -12.91 11.00
C SER A 161 -22.51 -14.29 11.58
N GLU A 162 -21.51 -15.17 11.63
CA GLU A 162 -21.67 -16.59 11.98
C GLU A 162 -22.11 -16.78 13.45
N ALA A 163 -21.51 -16.05 14.39
CA ALA A 163 -21.85 -16.15 15.81
C ALA A 163 -23.29 -15.69 16.11
N LYS A 164 -23.76 -14.62 15.45
CA LYS A 164 -25.15 -14.15 15.58
C LYS A 164 -26.14 -15.08 14.89
N THR A 165 -25.75 -15.71 13.77
CA THR A 165 -26.61 -16.69 13.09
C THR A 165 -26.71 -18.00 13.85
N GLU A 166 -25.63 -18.48 14.48
CA GLU A 166 -25.64 -19.71 15.29
C GLU A 166 -26.51 -19.55 16.53
N GLU A 167 -26.48 -18.39 17.19
CA GLU A 167 -27.31 -18.11 18.37
C GLU A 167 -28.80 -18.04 18.02
N LEU A 168 -29.15 -17.45 16.86
CA LEU A 168 -30.52 -17.42 16.35
C LEU A 168 -31.03 -18.81 15.91
N ILE A 169 -30.19 -19.62 15.27
CA ILE A 169 -30.54 -20.99 14.87
C ILE A 169 -30.72 -21.88 16.10
N ALA A 170 -29.86 -21.77 17.11
CA ALA A 170 -29.96 -22.53 18.36
C ALA A 170 -31.23 -22.15 19.16
N SER A 171 -31.60 -20.87 19.17
CA SER A 171 -32.84 -20.38 19.75
C SER A 171 -34.07 -20.96 19.04
N ALA A 172 -34.08 -20.92 17.71
CA ALA A 172 -35.21 -21.45 16.91
C ALA A 172 -35.38 -22.97 17.06
N LEU A 173 -34.29 -23.74 17.10
CA LEU A 173 -34.34 -25.19 17.30
C LEU A 173 -34.85 -25.59 18.69
N LYS A 174 -34.49 -24.83 19.74
CA LYS A 174 -35.00 -25.04 21.10
C LYS A 174 -36.49 -24.78 21.20
N GLU A 175 -36.97 -23.72 20.55
CA GLU A 175 -38.39 -23.40 20.52
C GLU A 175 -39.19 -24.46 19.78
N PHE A 176 -38.67 -24.96 18.66
CA PHE A 176 -39.30 -26.00 17.86
C PHE A 176 -39.39 -27.34 18.60
N ALA A 177 -38.32 -27.75 19.29
CA ALA A 177 -38.31 -28.97 20.09
C ALA A 177 -39.32 -28.93 21.26
N LYS A 178 -39.49 -27.76 21.90
CA LYS A 178 -40.46 -27.55 22.98
C LYS A 178 -41.91 -27.66 22.50
N LYS A 179 -42.17 -27.29 21.25
CA LYS A 179 -43.50 -27.33 20.61
C LYS A 179 -43.87 -28.70 20.06
N MET A 180 -42.89 -29.59 19.85
CA MET A 180 -43.08 -30.90 19.21
C MET A 180 -43.03 -32.11 20.18
N HIS A 181 -42.78 -31.92 21.48
CA HIS A 181 -42.66 -33.02 22.48
C HIS A 181 -41.69 -34.15 22.07
N ILE A 182 -40.63 -33.84 21.32
CA ILE A 182 -39.63 -34.84 20.91
C ILE A 182 -38.49 -34.80 21.92
N THR A 183 -38.32 -35.89 22.69
CA THR A 183 -37.14 -36.08 23.54
C THR A 183 -35.93 -36.44 22.68
N PRO A 184 -34.80 -35.72 22.77
CA PRO A 184 -33.57 -36.12 22.08
C PRO A 184 -32.99 -37.40 22.71
N PRO A 185 -32.32 -38.27 21.92
CA PRO A 185 -31.72 -39.47 22.45
C PRO A 185 -30.54 -39.13 23.37
N SER A 186 -30.54 -39.74 24.55
CA SER A 186 -29.42 -39.76 25.50
C SER A 186 -28.16 -40.39 24.91
N ALA A 187 -27.01 -40.02 25.52
CA ALA A 187 -25.66 -40.60 25.44
C ALA A 187 -24.68 -39.77 24.57
N VAL A 188 -23.49 -39.34 25.00
CA VAL A 188 -22.64 -39.62 26.19
C VAL A 188 -21.83 -38.34 26.45
N VAL A 189 -21.93 -37.75 27.64
CA VAL A 189 -21.01 -36.70 28.07
C VAL A 189 -19.73 -37.38 28.55
N ARG A 190 -18.62 -37.16 27.85
CA ARG A 190 -17.29 -37.53 28.32
C ARG A 190 -16.57 -36.24 28.71
N GLU A 191 -16.26 -36.12 30.00
CA GLU A 191 -15.55 -34.98 30.58
C GLU A 191 -14.22 -34.72 29.86
N THR A 192 -14.00 -33.47 29.45
CA THR A 192 -12.69 -32.95 29.07
C THR A 192 -12.37 -31.71 29.88
N GLN A 193 -11.21 -31.75 30.53
CA GLN A 193 -10.64 -30.73 31.39
C GLN A 193 -10.35 -29.39 30.66
N PRO A 194 -10.25 -28.27 31.40
CA PRO A 194 -10.06 -26.94 30.83
C PRO A 194 -8.57 -26.65 30.58
N GLY A 195 -8.25 -26.15 29.38
CA GLY A 195 -6.92 -25.58 29.11
C GLY A 195 -6.32 -26.00 27.78
N GLY A 196 -6.80 -25.43 26.67
CA GLY A 196 -6.16 -25.58 25.37
C GLY A 196 -6.69 -24.53 24.39
N LYS A 197 -5.80 -23.68 23.87
CA LYS A 197 -6.11 -22.70 22.81
C LYS A 197 -6.80 -23.43 21.64
N PRO A 198 -7.84 -22.88 20.99
CA PRO A 198 -8.52 -23.55 19.89
C PRO A 198 -7.53 -23.78 18.75
N GLN A 199 -7.08 -25.01 18.60
CA GLN A 199 -6.15 -25.38 17.56
C GLN A 199 -6.91 -25.33 16.24
N ARG A 200 -6.69 -24.29 15.42
CA ARG A 200 -7.24 -24.20 14.06
C ARG A 200 -6.87 -25.47 13.31
N TRP A 201 -7.80 -26.41 13.20
CA TRP A 201 -7.61 -27.64 12.45
C TRP A 201 -7.89 -27.31 10.99
N GLY A 202 -6.85 -27.29 10.17
CA GLY A 202 -6.98 -27.22 8.71
C GLY A 202 -7.54 -28.52 8.12
N PRO A 203 -7.86 -28.54 6.82
CA PRO A 203 -8.31 -29.74 6.13
C PRO A 203 -7.27 -30.86 6.24
N CYS A 204 -7.74 -32.11 6.27
CA CYS A 204 -6.87 -33.29 6.28
C CYS A 204 -5.92 -33.27 5.07
N PHE A 205 -4.60 -33.33 5.30
CA PHE A 205 -3.57 -33.34 4.26
C PHE A 205 -3.60 -34.55 3.31
N HIS A 206 -4.51 -35.51 3.48
CA HIS A 206 -4.70 -36.62 2.55
C HIS A 206 -6.01 -36.52 1.77
N CYS A 207 -7.15 -36.36 2.45
CA CYS A 207 -8.47 -36.36 1.80
C CYS A 207 -9.09 -34.97 1.65
N GLY A 208 -8.47 -33.92 2.19
CA GLY A 208 -8.97 -32.54 2.14
C GLY A 208 -10.19 -32.25 3.01
N ARG A 209 -10.78 -33.24 3.69
CA ARG A 209 -11.97 -33.04 4.55
C ARG A 209 -11.58 -32.47 5.92
N MET A 210 -12.50 -31.70 6.51
CA MET A 210 -12.33 -31.09 7.82
C MET A 210 -12.60 -32.09 8.95
N GLY A 211 -12.13 -31.79 10.16
CA GLY A 211 -12.43 -32.56 11.39
C GLY A 211 -11.46 -33.69 11.75
N HIS A 212 -10.43 -33.99 10.93
CA HIS A 212 -9.40 -34.98 11.26
C HIS A 212 -8.06 -34.65 10.58
N ARG A 213 -6.94 -35.18 11.10
CA ARG A 213 -5.60 -35.06 10.46
C ARG A 213 -5.28 -36.29 9.62
N LYS A 214 -4.26 -36.20 8.76
CA LYS A 214 -3.80 -37.32 7.90
C LYS A 214 -3.61 -38.64 8.66
N ARG A 215 -3.09 -38.58 9.89
CA ARG A 215 -2.90 -39.77 10.77
C ARG A 215 -4.22 -40.45 11.16
N ASP A 216 -5.29 -39.68 11.29
CA ASP A 216 -6.64 -40.09 11.73
C ASP A 216 -7.58 -40.25 10.52
N CYS A 217 -7.06 -40.15 9.30
CA CYS A 217 -7.84 -40.27 8.08
C CYS A 217 -8.08 -41.74 7.74
N ILE A 218 -9.35 -42.16 7.76
CA ILE A 218 -9.76 -43.54 7.46
C ILE A 218 -9.22 -43.98 6.08
N GLN A 219 -9.36 -43.13 5.07
CA GLN A 219 -8.84 -43.41 3.72
C GLN A 219 -7.32 -43.61 3.70
N PHE A 220 -6.59 -42.81 4.48
CA PHE A 220 -5.13 -42.93 4.58
C PHE A 220 -4.73 -44.21 5.32
N GLN A 221 -5.44 -44.54 6.41
CA GLN A 221 -5.17 -45.76 7.18
C GLN A 221 -5.47 -47.03 6.38
N GLU A 222 -6.55 -47.04 5.58
CA GLU A 222 -6.85 -48.15 4.67
C GLU A 222 -5.77 -48.30 3.59
N LEU A 223 -5.26 -47.19 3.05
CA LEU A 223 -4.16 -47.20 2.09
C LEU A 223 -2.87 -47.76 2.71
N LEU A 224 -2.54 -47.41 3.96
CA LEU A 224 -1.40 -47.97 4.68
C LEU A 224 -1.57 -49.48 4.93
N LYS A 225 -2.76 -49.92 5.33
CA LYS A 225 -3.08 -51.35 5.50
C LYS A 225 -2.93 -52.13 4.20
N LYS A 226 -3.43 -51.59 3.08
CA LYS A 226 -3.26 -52.20 1.74
C LYS A 226 -1.80 -52.28 1.30
N LYS A 227 -0.95 -51.35 1.75
CA LYS A 227 0.49 -51.32 1.46
C LYS A 227 1.35 -52.04 2.51
N GLY A 228 0.73 -52.73 3.48
CA GLY A 228 1.45 -53.50 4.51
C GLY A 228 2.22 -52.66 5.54
N TYR A 229 1.96 -51.36 5.63
CA TYR A 229 2.70 -50.46 6.52
C TYR A 229 2.10 -50.46 7.94
N LYS A 230 2.89 -50.77 8.97
CA LYS A 230 2.49 -50.62 10.37
C LYS A 230 2.79 -49.18 10.84
N PRO A 231 1.84 -48.44 11.43
CA PRO A 231 2.11 -47.09 11.92
C PRO A 231 2.87 -47.17 13.26
N GLU A 232 4.19 -46.98 13.23
CA GLU A 232 4.98 -46.69 14.44
C GLU A 232 4.67 -45.29 14.96
N ARG A 233 4.59 -45.18 16.29
CA ARG A 233 4.24 -43.96 17.03
C ARG A 233 5.32 -42.89 16.81
N LEU A 234 5.14 -41.99 15.85
CA LEU A 234 5.89 -40.74 15.75
C LEU A 234 5.31 -39.75 16.77
N ASN A 235 5.88 -39.76 17.98
CA ASN A 235 5.67 -38.70 18.97
C ASN A 235 6.55 -37.49 18.64
N ASP A 236 5.96 -36.32 18.89
CA ASP A 236 6.54 -34.98 18.84
C ASP A 236 7.98 -34.90 19.40
N LYS A 237 8.92 -34.50 18.55
CA LYS A 237 9.99 -33.57 18.94
C LYS A 237 10.18 -32.57 17.80
N GLY A 238 10.00 -31.29 18.13
CA GLY A 238 10.33 -30.19 17.25
C GLY A 238 11.80 -30.27 16.83
N MET A 239 12.05 -29.94 15.57
CA MET A 239 13.37 -29.55 15.11
C MET A 239 13.24 -28.65 13.89
N ASP A 240 13.88 -27.49 14.03
CA ASP A 240 14.14 -26.52 13.00
C ASP A 240 14.94 -27.12 11.84
N GLY A 241 14.80 -26.54 10.65
CA GLY A 241 15.87 -26.55 9.65
C GLY A 241 15.67 -27.42 8.41
N LYS A 242 15.49 -26.72 7.28
CA LYS A 242 16.14 -26.89 5.96
C LYS A 242 16.11 -28.26 5.26
N THR A 243 15.64 -28.17 3.99
CA THR A 243 16.09 -28.91 2.77
C THR A 243 15.86 -30.44 2.76
N THR A 244 15.35 -31.08 1.71
CA THR A 244 15.72 -31.03 0.29
C THR A 244 14.59 -31.57 -0.60
N ARG A 245 14.57 -31.08 -1.84
CA ARG A 245 13.78 -31.60 -2.97
C ARG A 245 14.46 -32.89 -3.49
N PRO A 246 13.76 -34.02 -3.69
CA PRO A 246 14.36 -35.13 -4.44
C PRO A 246 14.13 -34.91 -5.93
N SER A 247 15.23 -34.74 -6.66
CA SER A 247 15.28 -34.91 -8.12
C SER A 247 15.28 -36.41 -8.47
N PRO A 248 14.71 -36.81 -9.61
CA PRO A 248 14.64 -38.21 -10.01
C PRO A 248 15.97 -38.65 -10.64
N GLN A 249 16.38 -39.89 -10.36
CA GLN A 249 17.38 -40.59 -11.16
C GLN A 249 16.87 -41.97 -11.59
N LYS A 250 16.85 -42.11 -12.92
CA LYS A 250 16.86 -43.29 -13.81
C LYS A 250 15.71 -44.29 -13.71
#